data_AF-A0A2N2I4V8-F1
#
_entry.id   AF-A0A2N2I4V8-F1
#
_cell.length_a   1.000
_cell.length_b   1.000
_cell.length_c   1.000
_cell.angle_alpha   90.00
_cell.angle_beta   90.00
_cell.angle_gamma   90.00
#
_symmetry.space_group_name_H-M   'P 1'
#
loop_
_entity.id
_entity.type
_entity.pdbx_description
1 polymer ?
#
loop_
_entity_poly.entity_id
_entity_poly.type
_entity_poly.pdbx_seq_one_letter_code
_entity_poly.pdbx_strand_id
1 'polypeptide(L)'
;MRHLASLGLLAVVTGLACTRSEPRGNTLAHNGSATTSSPAPTTSTPTPPVYDIAWVEAVRLEDWHMAASLLDALPEPSLHPPEMRYVRARVALAQKDWQRALTLMEGLEQPLPALAADLALHRAEAHLHGGHADLAAQHFAQAKSVRALTKASLAFSRAGNPKQARTTIDKNIEFRINRCAMS
;
A
#
# COMPACT_ATOMS: atom_id res chain seq x y z
N MET A 1 -46.86 -1.95 -16.08
CA MET A 1 -46.89 -1.53 -17.50
C MET A 1 -46.04 -0.27 -17.59
N ARG A 2 -44.79 -0.29 -18.06
CA ARG A 2 -44.39 -0.44 -19.47
C ARG A 2 -42.87 -0.65 -19.59
N HIS A 3 -42.52 -1.63 -20.42
CA HIS A 3 -41.33 -1.80 -21.25
C HIS A 3 -39.94 -2.03 -20.64
N LEU A 4 -39.68 -3.33 -20.44
CA LEU A 4 -38.44 -4.03 -20.78
C LEU A 4 -38.06 -3.80 -22.25
N ALA A 5 -36.82 -3.37 -22.51
CA ALA A 5 -36.08 -3.49 -23.77
C ALA A 5 -34.62 -3.12 -23.46
N SER A 6 -33.56 -3.72 -23.99
CA SER A 6 -33.41 -4.82 -24.93
C SER A 6 -31.95 -5.28 -24.80
N LEU A 7 -31.75 -6.58 -24.95
CA LEU A 7 -30.48 -7.24 -25.23
C LEU A 7 -29.62 -6.46 -26.24
N GLY A 8 -28.33 -6.33 -25.91
CA GLY A 8 -27.26 -5.89 -26.80
C GLY A 8 -26.02 -6.73 -26.51
N LEU A 9 -25.97 -7.89 -27.17
CA LEU A 9 -24.88 -8.85 -27.23
C LEU A 9 -23.68 -8.26 -27.99
N LEU A 10 -22.47 -8.34 -27.45
CA LEU A 10 -21.28 -8.54 -28.28
C LEU A 10 -20.16 -9.20 -27.47
N ALA A 11 -19.62 -10.23 -28.08
CA ALA A 11 -18.76 -11.23 -27.50
C ALA A 11 -17.43 -11.29 -28.27
N VAL A 12 -16.41 -11.82 -27.58
CA VAL A 12 -15.18 -12.45 -28.11
C VAL A 12 -14.20 -11.43 -28.80
N VAL A 13 -12.87 -11.53 -28.79
CA VAL A 13 -11.92 -12.65 -28.75
C VAL A 13 -10.51 -12.15 -28.35
N THR A 14 -9.72 -13.03 -27.70
CA THR A 14 -8.25 -13.26 -27.79
C THR A 14 -7.29 -12.05 -27.72
N GLY A 15 -6.28 -12.02 -26.85
CA GLY A 15 -5.34 -13.09 -26.57
C GLY A 15 -3.96 -12.71 -27.14
N LEU A 16 -3.15 -11.99 -26.37
CA LEU A 16 -1.71 -11.90 -26.58
C LEU A 16 -1.01 -12.41 -25.31
N ALA A 17 -0.57 -13.67 -25.38
CA ALA A 17 0.34 -14.26 -24.43
C ALA A 17 1.76 -13.82 -24.79
N CYS A 18 2.32 -12.84 -24.06
CA CYS A 18 3.77 -12.63 -24.05
C CYS A 18 4.38 -13.60 -23.03
N THR A 19 4.90 -14.72 -23.53
CA THR A 19 5.63 -15.69 -22.74
C THR A 19 6.99 -15.14 -22.32
N ARG A 20 7.18 -15.15 -21.01
CA ARG A 20 8.39 -14.95 -20.22
C ARG A 20 9.52 -15.89 -20.63
N SER A 21 10.76 -15.39 -20.65
CA SER A 21 11.96 -16.20 -20.41
C SER A 21 13.13 -15.30 -20.01
N GLU A 22 13.57 -15.39 -18.74
CA GLU A 22 14.95 -15.10 -18.38
C GLU A 22 15.39 -16.03 -17.24
N PRO A 23 16.52 -16.75 -17.40
CA PRO A 23 17.03 -17.72 -16.44
C PRO A 23 17.74 -17.05 -15.26
N ARG A 24 17.46 -17.57 -14.04
CA ARG A 24 18.18 -17.26 -12.80
C ARG A 24 19.56 -17.91 -12.83
N GLY A 25 20.62 -17.10 -12.83
CA GLY A 25 21.96 -17.53 -12.43
C GLY A 25 22.28 -16.93 -11.06
N ASN A 26 22.00 -17.67 -9.97
CA ASN A 26 22.53 -17.35 -8.64
C ASN A 26 23.53 -18.42 -8.24
N THR A 27 24.81 -18.11 -8.42
CA THR A 27 25.93 -18.90 -7.93
C THR A 27 26.03 -18.71 -6.41
N LEU A 28 25.91 -19.82 -5.68
CA LEU A 28 26.19 -19.94 -4.26
C LEU A 28 27.69 -19.68 -4.00
N ALA A 29 28.00 -18.65 -3.20
CA ALA A 29 29.27 -18.54 -2.50
C ALA A 29 28.98 -18.54 -1.00
N HIS A 30 29.02 -19.74 -0.42
CA HIS A 30 29.01 -19.96 1.02
C HIS A 30 30.47 -19.80 1.49
N ASN A 31 30.84 -18.63 2.00
CA ASN A 31 32.16 -18.45 2.60
C ASN A 31 32.02 -18.53 4.12
N GLY A 32 32.47 -19.66 4.66
CA GLY A 32 32.53 -19.90 6.10
C GLY A 32 33.57 -19.01 6.76
N SER A 33 33.22 -18.43 7.89
CA SER A 33 34.19 -17.94 8.87
C SER A 33 33.70 -18.35 10.23
N ALA A 34 34.36 -19.37 10.77
CA ALA A 34 34.21 -19.79 12.16
C ALA A 34 34.93 -18.75 13.04
N THR A 35 34.16 -18.04 13.88
CA THR A 35 34.72 -17.22 14.96
C THR A 35 34.37 -17.88 16.27
N THR A 36 35.36 -18.57 16.84
CA THR A 36 35.37 -19.07 18.21
C THR A 36 35.23 -17.90 19.18
N SER A 37 34.09 -17.80 19.88
CA SER A 37 33.86 -16.76 20.89
C SER A 37 33.53 -17.37 22.25
N SER A 38 34.24 -16.83 23.23
CA SER A 38 34.29 -17.10 24.66
C SER A 38 32.92 -17.10 25.37
N PRO A 39 32.67 -18.01 26.34
CA PRO A 39 31.43 -18.04 27.10
C PRO A 39 31.40 -16.93 28.17
N ALA A 40 30.56 -15.92 27.95
CA ALA A 40 30.18 -14.91 28.94
C ALA A 40 28.90 -15.34 29.69
N PRO A 41 28.68 -14.87 30.94
CA PRO A 41 27.60 -15.34 31.80
C PRO A 41 26.22 -15.03 31.23
N THR A 42 25.39 -16.08 31.18
CA THR A 42 23.99 -16.09 30.77
C THR A 42 23.17 -15.14 31.64
N THR A 43 22.94 -13.93 31.12
CA THR A 43 21.83 -13.08 31.55
C THR A 43 20.61 -13.61 30.82
N SER A 44 19.63 -14.16 31.56
CA SER A 44 18.40 -14.71 31.01
C SER A 44 17.63 -13.62 30.25
N THR A 45 17.87 -13.52 28.94
CA THR A 45 17.06 -12.70 28.05
C THR A 45 15.64 -13.29 28.09
N PRO A 46 14.62 -12.53 28.54
CA PRO A 46 13.25 -13.02 28.54
C PRO A 46 12.89 -13.42 27.11
N THR A 47 12.60 -14.71 26.93
CA THR A 47 12.15 -15.25 25.65
C THR A 47 10.87 -14.52 25.26
N PRO A 48 10.86 -13.76 24.15
CA PRO A 48 9.65 -13.05 23.73
C PRO A 48 8.56 -14.09 23.46
N PRO A 49 7.31 -13.80 23.85
CA PRO A 49 6.21 -14.73 23.68
C PRO A 49 6.00 -15.04 22.18
N VAL A 50 5.86 -16.33 21.86
CA VAL A 50 5.83 -16.89 20.48
C VAL A 50 4.56 -16.54 19.69
N TYR A 51 3.71 -15.63 20.18
CA TYR A 51 2.45 -15.25 19.52
C TYR A 51 2.64 -14.36 18.28
N ASP A 52 3.86 -13.88 18.02
CA ASP A 52 4.10 -12.82 17.02
C ASP A 52 4.29 -13.30 15.57
N ILE A 53 4.48 -14.59 15.29
CA ILE A 53 4.90 -15.02 13.95
C ILE A 53 3.71 -15.18 12.99
N ALA A 54 2.54 -15.63 13.49
CA ALA A 54 1.45 -16.05 12.61
C ALA A 54 0.84 -14.90 11.79
N TRP A 55 0.56 -13.75 12.43
CA TRP A 55 -0.01 -12.60 11.72
C TRP A 55 1.04 -11.93 10.82
N VAL A 56 2.32 -11.95 11.21
CA VAL A 56 3.43 -11.43 10.40
C VAL A 56 3.56 -12.22 9.11
N GLU A 57 3.51 -13.56 9.19
CA GLU A 57 3.56 -14.42 8.00
C GLU A 57 2.33 -14.24 7.12
N ALA A 58 1.13 -14.07 7.69
CA ALA A 58 -0.07 -13.75 6.91
C ALA A 58 0.07 -12.40 6.15
N VAL A 59 0.60 -11.37 6.81
CA VAL A 59 0.91 -10.07 6.16
C VAL A 59 1.95 -10.23 5.06
N ARG A 60 3.01 -11.01 5.30
CA ARG A 60 4.09 -11.26 4.33
C ARG A 60 3.60 -12.01 3.09
N LEU A 61 2.67 -12.95 3.28
CA LEU A 61 2.02 -13.71 2.20
C LEU A 61 0.86 -12.93 1.56
N GLU A 62 0.60 -11.70 1.99
CA GLU A 62 -0.51 -10.86 1.54
C GLU A 62 -1.89 -11.53 1.74
N ASP A 63 -2.02 -12.45 2.69
CA ASP A 63 -3.30 -13.02 3.12
C ASP A 63 -3.99 -12.05 4.09
N TRP A 64 -4.54 -10.97 3.52
CA TRP A 64 -5.11 -9.87 4.28
C TRP A 64 -6.31 -10.28 5.15
N HIS A 65 -7.07 -11.29 4.71
CA HIS A 65 -8.21 -11.78 5.48
C HIS A 65 -7.76 -12.56 6.72
N MET A 66 -6.80 -13.48 6.55
CA MET A 66 -6.18 -14.18 7.67
C MET A 66 -5.47 -13.20 8.62
N ALA A 67 -4.69 -12.26 8.07
CA ALA A 67 -3.98 -11.25 8.86
C ALA A 67 -4.93 -10.44 9.75
N ALA A 68 -6.07 -9.97 9.21
CA ALA A 68 -7.05 -9.25 10.03
C ALA A 68 -7.65 -10.13 11.12
N SER A 69 -7.99 -11.38 10.79
CA SER A 69 -8.57 -12.32 11.76
C SER A 69 -7.60 -12.59 12.91
N LEU A 70 -6.30 -12.79 12.60
CA LEU A 70 -5.26 -13.00 13.60
C LEU A 70 -4.99 -11.74 14.44
N LEU A 71 -4.96 -10.56 13.80
CA LEU A 71 -4.77 -9.29 14.49
C LEU A 71 -5.93 -8.93 15.42
N ASP A 72 -7.18 -9.20 15.02
CA ASP A 72 -8.36 -8.92 15.85
C ASP A 72 -8.53 -9.94 17.00
N ALA A 73 -7.81 -11.08 16.96
CA ALA A 73 -7.74 -12.05 18.05
C ALA A 73 -6.67 -11.74 19.10
N LEU A 74 -5.78 -10.76 18.84
CA LEU A 74 -4.76 -10.35 19.80
C LEU A 74 -5.39 -9.64 21.02
N PRO A 75 -4.80 -9.76 22.22
CA PRO A 75 -5.32 -9.10 23.41
C PRO A 75 -5.22 -7.57 23.28
N GLU A 76 -6.24 -6.85 23.75
CA GLU A 76 -6.33 -5.38 23.68
C GLU A 76 -5.03 -4.60 24.00
N PRO A 77 -4.26 -4.90 25.06
CA PRO A 77 -3.02 -4.17 25.34
C PRO A 77 -1.98 -4.25 24.21
N SER A 78 -1.99 -5.31 23.41
CA SER A 78 -1.07 -5.48 22.27
C SER A 78 -1.51 -4.73 21.01
N LEU A 79 -2.75 -4.22 20.97
CA LEU A 79 -3.33 -3.52 19.80
C LEU A 79 -3.03 -2.03 19.75
N HIS A 80 -2.66 -1.44 20.90
CA HIS A 80 -2.46 0.00 21.05
C HIS A 80 -1.08 0.56 20.63
N PRO A 81 0.03 -0.21 20.66
CA PRO A 81 1.32 0.30 20.19
C PRO A 81 1.20 0.93 18.80
N PRO A 82 1.86 2.08 18.54
CA PRO A 82 1.77 2.79 17.26
C PRO A 82 2.07 1.89 16.06
N GLU A 83 3.08 1.01 16.18
CA GLU A 83 3.48 0.05 15.15
C GLU A 83 2.36 -0.94 14.85
N MET A 84 1.69 -1.45 15.89
CA MET A 84 0.57 -2.37 15.72
C MET A 84 -0.63 -1.67 15.07
N ARG A 85 -0.92 -0.43 15.48
CA ARG A 85 -1.96 0.39 14.83
C ARG A 85 -1.65 0.61 13.35
N TYR A 86 -0.40 0.87 12.99
CA TYR A 86 0.03 1.00 11.60
C TYR A 86 -0.18 -0.29 10.80
N VAL A 87 0.21 -1.46 11.34
CA VAL A 87 -0.02 -2.75 10.69
C VAL A 87 -1.51 -3.00 10.47
N ARG A 88 -2.35 -2.76 11.49
CA ARG A 88 -3.81 -2.90 11.35
C ARG A 88 -4.37 -1.95 10.30
N ALA A 89 -3.87 -0.72 10.21
CA ALA A 89 -4.27 0.22 9.16
C ALA A 89 -3.91 -0.30 7.77
N ARG A 90 -2.71 -0.86 7.59
CA ARG A 90 -2.25 -1.47 6.33
C ARG A 90 -3.14 -2.63 5.91
N VAL A 91 -3.52 -3.49 6.84
CA VAL A 91 -4.46 -4.60 6.59
C VAL A 91 -5.84 -4.06 6.20
N ALA A 92 -6.35 -3.05 6.91
CA ALA A 92 -7.64 -2.41 6.58
C ALA A 92 -7.64 -1.80 5.16
N LEU A 93 -6.55 -1.12 4.74
CA LEU A 93 -6.39 -0.61 3.37
C LEU A 93 -6.46 -1.73 2.34
N ALA A 94 -5.76 -2.84 2.58
CA ALA A 94 -5.72 -3.97 1.67
C ALA A 94 -7.11 -4.64 1.52
N GLN A 95 -7.89 -4.65 2.61
CA GLN A 95 -9.28 -5.10 2.61
C GLN A 95 -10.28 -4.07 2.05
N LYS A 96 -9.81 -2.89 1.64
CA LYS A 96 -10.64 -1.77 1.16
C LYS A 96 -11.58 -1.20 2.24
N ASP A 97 -11.26 -1.39 3.50
CA ASP A 97 -11.92 -0.73 4.63
C ASP A 97 -11.26 0.64 4.87
N TRP A 98 -11.61 1.59 3.99
CA TRP A 98 -10.98 2.90 3.93
C TRP A 98 -11.22 3.73 5.20
N GLN A 99 -12.41 3.62 5.79
CA GLN A 99 -12.76 4.38 6.98
C GLN A 99 -11.98 3.88 8.19
N ARG A 100 -11.94 2.56 8.42
CA ARG A 100 -11.14 1.97 9.50
C ARG A 100 -9.65 2.30 9.34
N ALA A 101 -9.14 2.24 8.11
CA ALA A 101 -7.76 2.61 7.82
C ALA A 101 -7.44 4.06 8.22
N LEU A 102 -8.31 5.02 7.87
CA LEU A 102 -8.14 6.44 8.23
C LEU A 102 -8.12 6.63 9.75
N THR A 103 -9.07 6.03 10.46
CA THR A 103 -9.13 6.09 11.94
C THR A 103 -7.88 5.51 12.57
N LEU A 104 -7.40 4.35 12.10
CA LEU A 104 -6.20 3.73 12.66
C LEU A 104 -4.93 4.57 12.43
N MET A 105 -4.84 5.27 11.31
CA MET A 105 -3.70 6.14 10.95
C MET A 105 -3.71 7.51 11.63
N GLU A 106 -4.73 7.85 12.41
CA GLU A 106 -4.84 9.16 13.04
C GLU A 106 -3.74 9.38 14.09
N GLY A 107 -2.94 10.44 13.92
CA GLY A 107 -1.88 10.81 14.86
C GLY A 107 -0.67 9.87 14.89
N LEU A 108 -0.49 8.99 13.89
CA LEU A 108 0.66 8.07 13.86
C LEU A 108 1.97 8.73 13.40
N GLU A 109 1.93 9.93 12.81
CA GLU A 109 3.12 10.59 12.27
C GLU A 109 4.10 11.05 13.35
N GLN A 110 3.60 11.45 14.52
CA GLN A 110 4.45 11.83 15.65
C GLN A 110 5.19 10.63 16.26
N PRO A 111 4.54 9.52 16.61
CA PRO A 111 5.24 8.36 17.16
C PRO A 111 6.06 7.59 16.11
N LEU A 112 5.71 7.69 14.82
CA LEU A 112 6.37 6.95 13.73
C LEU A 112 6.91 7.89 12.63
N PRO A 113 7.84 8.80 12.95
CA PRO A 113 8.33 9.79 11.99
C PRO A 113 9.02 9.17 10.78
N ALA A 114 9.66 8.00 10.96
CA ALA A 114 10.27 7.23 9.87
C ALA A 114 9.25 6.75 8.82
N LEU A 115 7.97 6.63 9.20
CA LEU A 115 6.88 6.19 8.33
C LEU A 115 5.98 7.34 7.88
N ALA A 116 6.30 8.60 8.20
CA ALA A 116 5.42 9.75 7.93
C ALA A 116 5.08 9.89 6.43
N ALA A 117 6.04 9.64 5.53
CA ALA A 117 5.81 9.67 4.09
C ALA A 117 4.84 8.57 3.63
N ASP A 118 5.03 7.34 4.12
CA ASP A 118 4.17 6.20 3.79
C ASP A 118 2.76 6.37 4.37
N LEU A 119 2.64 6.88 5.61
CA LEU A 119 1.37 7.24 6.24
C LEU A 119 0.62 8.27 5.41
N ALA A 120 1.30 9.33 4.95
CA ALA A 120 0.69 10.36 4.11
C ALA A 120 0.19 9.78 2.77
N LEU A 121 0.98 8.90 2.14
CA LEU A 121 0.61 8.20 0.91
C LEU A 121 -0.62 7.31 1.12
N HIS A 122 -0.60 6.46 2.15
CA HIS A 122 -1.71 5.55 2.48
C HIS A 122 -2.98 6.31 2.85
N ARG A 123 -2.86 7.42 3.58
CA ARG A 123 -4.01 8.28 3.90
C ARG A 123 -4.61 8.91 2.63
N ALA A 124 -3.77 9.38 1.72
CA ALA A 124 -4.24 9.90 0.44
C ALA A 124 -4.94 8.83 -0.41
N GLU A 125 -4.45 7.59 -0.39
CA GLU A 125 -5.12 6.44 -1.03
C GLU A 125 -6.47 6.16 -0.37
N ALA A 126 -6.53 6.09 0.96
CA ALA A 126 -7.79 5.90 1.68
C ALA A 126 -8.80 7.01 1.37
N HIS A 127 -8.39 8.27 1.35
CA HIS A 127 -9.26 9.40 0.99
C HIS A 127 -9.78 9.31 -0.45
N LEU A 128 -8.95 8.88 -1.41
CA LEU A 128 -9.33 8.74 -2.81
C LEU A 128 -10.48 7.73 -3.00
N HIS A 129 -10.49 6.67 -2.19
CA HIS A 129 -11.48 5.59 -2.28
C HIS A 129 -12.62 5.72 -1.27
N GLY A 130 -12.39 6.36 -0.13
CA GLY A 130 -13.35 6.59 0.96
C GLY A 130 -14.24 7.82 0.81
N GLY A 131 -14.25 8.48 -0.36
CA GLY A 131 -15.16 9.58 -0.68
C GLY A 131 -14.60 10.99 -0.45
N HIS A 132 -13.38 11.13 0.08
CA HIS A 132 -12.71 12.42 0.29
C HIS A 132 -11.73 12.71 -0.85
N ALA A 133 -12.23 12.71 -2.09
CA ALA A 133 -11.39 12.79 -3.28
C ALA A 133 -10.64 14.12 -3.42
N ASP A 134 -11.15 15.19 -2.83
CA ASP A 134 -10.53 16.52 -2.77
C ASP A 134 -9.20 16.51 -1.98
N LEU A 135 -9.17 15.87 -0.80
CA LEU A 135 -7.96 15.75 0.02
C LEU A 135 -6.91 14.90 -0.69
N ALA A 136 -7.33 13.80 -1.30
CA ALA A 136 -6.44 12.95 -2.09
C ALA A 136 -5.85 13.71 -3.30
N ALA A 137 -6.66 14.50 -3.98
CA ALA A 137 -6.23 15.29 -5.14
C ALA A 137 -5.13 16.28 -4.76
N GLN A 138 -5.31 17.01 -3.65
CA GLN A 138 -4.33 17.96 -3.14
C GLN A 138 -2.99 17.28 -2.83
N HIS A 139 -3.02 16.15 -2.13
CA HIS A 139 -1.80 15.40 -1.80
C HIS A 139 -1.07 14.92 -3.06
N PHE A 140 -1.77 14.23 -3.96
CA PHE A 140 -1.14 13.66 -5.16
C PHE A 140 -0.69 14.73 -6.16
N ALA A 141 -1.32 15.90 -6.20
CA ALA A 141 -0.94 16.99 -7.10
C ALA A 141 0.41 17.64 -6.75
N GLN A 142 0.87 17.50 -5.51
CA GLN A 142 2.18 17.99 -5.06
C GLN A 142 3.33 17.08 -5.50
N ALA A 143 3.05 15.80 -5.79
CA ALA A 143 4.07 14.82 -6.12
C ALA A 143 4.52 14.94 -7.59
N LYS A 144 5.85 14.93 -7.81
CA LYS A 144 6.48 14.98 -9.14
C LYS A 144 6.65 13.58 -9.73
N SER A 145 5.56 12.81 -9.84
CA SER A 145 5.59 11.50 -10.48
C SER A 145 4.40 11.29 -11.41
N VAL A 146 4.62 10.59 -12.53
CA VAL A 146 3.57 10.25 -13.51
C VAL A 146 2.39 9.54 -12.82
N ARG A 147 2.70 8.56 -11.96
CA ARG A 147 1.68 7.77 -11.24
C ARG A 147 0.87 8.64 -10.28
N ALA A 148 1.51 9.54 -9.53
CA ALA A 148 0.81 10.44 -8.63
C ALA A 148 -0.04 11.46 -9.40
N LEU A 149 0.47 12.07 -10.47
CA LEU A 149 -0.30 13.00 -11.30
C LEU A 149 -1.54 12.33 -11.93
N THR A 150 -1.43 11.06 -12.36
CA THR A 150 -2.61 10.29 -12.81
C THR A 150 -3.63 10.11 -11.68
N LYS A 151 -3.19 9.75 -10.47
CA LYS A 151 -4.08 9.65 -9.30
C LYS A 151 -4.72 11.00 -8.93
N ALA A 152 -3.96 12.09 -8.96
CA ALA A 152 -4.46 13.44 -8.71
C ALA A 152 -5.53 13.85 -9.73
N SER A 153 -5.33 13.59 -11.02
CA SER A 153 -6.34 13.86 -12.04
C SER A 153 -7.63 13.07 -11.80
N LEU A 154 -7.52 11.78 -11.49
CA LEU A 154 -8.66 10.94 -11.12
C LEU A 154 -9.40 11.50 -9.89
N ALA A 155 -8.65 11.90 -8.88
CA ALA A 155 -9.17 12.47 -7.64
C ALA A 155 -9.93 13.79 -7.90
N PHE A 156 -9.36 14.73 -8.68
CA PHE A 156 -10.03 15.96 -9.08
C PHE A 156 -11.30 15.71 -9.90
N SER A 157 -11.29 14.70 -10.78
CA SER A 157 -12.49 14.30 -11.54
C SER A 157 -13.61 13.83 -10.61
N ARG A 158 -13.30 12.96 -9.64
CA ARG A 158 -14.26 12.48 -8.62
C ARG A 158 -14.75 13.60 -7.70
N ALA A 159 -13.91 14.58 -7.42
CA ALA A 159 -14.26 15.76 -6.63
C ALA A 159 -15.08 16.81 -7.43
N GLY A 160 -15.45 16.54 -8.68
CA GLY A 160 -16.24 17.47 -9.49
C GLY A 160 -15.45 18.66 -10.05
N ASN A 161 -14.12 18.58 -10.09
CA ASN A 161 -13.21 19.63 -10.56
C ASN A 161 -12.53 19.27 -11.90
N PRO A 162 -13.27 19.17 -13.03
CA PRO A 162 -12.73 18.69 -14.31
C PRO A 162 -11.63 19.60 -14.88
N LYS A 163 -11.67 20.91 -14.58
CA LYS A 163 -10.62 21.85 -14.99
C LYS A 163 -9.27 21.47 -14.40
N GLN A 164 -9.22 21.24 -13.08
CA GLN A 164 -7.99 20.83 -12.39
C GLN A 164 -7.55 19.42 -12.80
N ALA A 165 -8.50 18.51 -13.04
CA ALA A 165 -8.20 17.18 -13.55
C ALA A 165 -7.45 17.22 -14.89
N ARG A 166 -7.90 18.08 -15.83
CA ARG A 166 -7.24 18.29 -17.12
C ARG A 166 -5.86 18.93 -16.96
N THR A 167 -5.75 20.01 -16.20
CA THR A 167 -4.45 20.66 -15.94
C THR A 167 -3.42 19.68 -15.36
N THR A 168 -3.86 18.74 -14.53
CA THR A 168 -2.98 17.71 -13.96
C THR A 168 -2.52 16.69 -14.99
N ILE A 169 -3.37 16.34 -15.96
CA ILE A 169 -2.99 15.48 -17.10
C ILE A 169 -1.97 16.20 -17.98
N ASP A 170 -2.18 17.48 -18.27
CA ASP A 170 -1.26 18.28 -19.09
C ASP A 170 0.14 18.31 -18.45
N LYS A 171 0.22 18.55 -17.13
CA LYS A 171 1.47 18.46 -16.34
C LYS A 171 2.13 17.08 -16.43
N ASN A 172 1.34 16.01 -16.44
CA ASN A 172 1.86 14.64 -16.55
C ASN A 172 2.53 14.40 -17.91
N ILE A 173 1.89 14.87 -18.99
CA ILE A 173 2.43 14.79 -20.35
C ILE A 173 3.76 15.56 -20.43
N GLU A 174 3.78 16.81 -19.96
CA GLU A 174 5.00 17.63 -19.91
C GLU A 174 6.13 16.95 -19.12
N PHE A 175 5.80 16.39 -17.94
CA PHE A 175 6.77 15.69 -17.09
C PHE A 175 7.37 14.43 -17.75
N ARG A 176 6.65 13.77 -18.66
CA ARG A 176 7.17 12.65 -19.45
C ARG A 176 8.09 13.13 -20.57
N ILE A 177 7.67 14.16 -21.32
CA ILE A 177 8.46 14.74 -22.41
C ILE A 177 9.83 15.20 -21.89
N ASN A 178 9.85 15.95 -20.78
CA ASN A 178 11.09 16.46 -20.20
C ASN A 178 12.04 15.35 -19.73
N ARG A 179 11.52 14.22 -19.24
CA ARG A 179 12.36 13.09 -18.80
C ARG A 179 12.99 12.34 -19.99
N CYS A 180 12.25 12.21 -21.09
CA CYS A 180 12.77 11.62 -22.32
C CYS A 180 13.85 12.49 -22.97
N ALA A 181 13.77 13.82 -22.86
CA ALA A 181 14.78 14.72 -23.40
C ALA A 181 16.12 14.71 -22.64
N MET A 182 16.13 14.20 -21.41
CA MET A 182 17.32 14.15 -20.54
C MET A 182 18.00 12.78 -20.50
N SER A 183 17.44 11.77 -21.16
CA SER A 183 17.99 10.40 -21.25
C SER A 183 18.64 10.20 -22.61
#